data_AF-A0A7S1WF75-F1
#
_entry.id   AF-A0A7S1WF75-F1
#
_cell.length_a   1.000
_cell.length_b   1.000
_cell.length_c   1.000
_cell.angle_alpha   90.00
_cell.angle_beta   90.00
_cell.angle_gamma   90.00
#
_symmetry.space_group_name_H-M   'P 1'
#
loop_
_entity.id
_entity.type
_entity.pdbx_description
1 polymer ?
#
loop_
_entity_poly.entity_id
_entity_poly.type
_entity_poly.pdbx_seq_one_letter_code
_entity_poly.pdbx_strand_id
1 'polypeptide(L)'
;GVFTLLFLFEFGIRIWLERWEFIYGEHWRWNIFDCILINVTIVHWFVNVFLIDGMKLSISRLPRVTFLRILRLPRVAMDFSQLDCIHSLRLMTASILHSLTFSWVAFAVVICIIYLFSVCFVQGMIDTLEGAEIGSINNDELANIAMKFGSVQITLLSLFQAISGGIDWVELMGPLSFAPWRYTLLLFLYIFVIVFGVLNVVAGMFVECVCQVTKEDYKERIRSELLEKDRWMLQLKKIFQEADEDESGGLSWNEFSSLVNVPMMQAYFTTLELNIEEAKEIFEYLDVQGEGEVNMQDFVRGCVCLRGEAKSVDVAV
;
A
#
# COMPACT_ATOMS: atom_id res chain seq x y z
N GLY A 1 9.96 -31.02 6.26
CA GLY A 1 9.21 -31.86 7.19
C GLY A 1 8.78 -31.05 8.39
N VAL A 2 9.70 -30.81 9.32
CA VAL A 2 9.44 -30.17 10.63
C VAL A 2 8.65 -28.85 10.54
N PHE A 3 9.08 -27.89 9.71
CA PHE A 3 8.35 -26.63 9.54
C PHE A 3 6.90 -26.83 9.06
N THR A 4 6.65 -27.75 8.12
CA THR A 4 5.29 -28.01 7.62
C THR A 4 4.40 -28.58 8.73
N LEU A 5 4.94 -29.44 9.60
CA LEU A 5 4.20 -30.04 10.72
C LEU A 5 3.87 -28.99 11.79
N LEU A 6 4.84 -28.13 12.15
CA LEU A 6 4.61 -27.03 13.09
C LEU A 6 3.53 -26.06 12.58
N PHE A 7 3.58 -25.68 11.30
CA PHE A 7 2.56 -24.83 10.70
C PHE A 7 1.19 -25.50 10.62
N LEU A 8 1.14 -26.81 10.36
CA LEU A 8 -0.13 -27.55 10.30
C LEU A 8 -0.75 -27.68 11.70
N PHE A 9 0.08 -27.83 12.72
CA PHE A 9 -0.33 -27.82 14.11
C PHE A 9 -0.84 -26.44 14.55
N GLU A 10 -0.10 -25.38 14.27
CA GLU A 10 -0.51 -24.00 14.51
C GLU A 10 -1.84 -23.67 13.82
N PHE A 11 -1.97 -24.03 12.55
CA PHE A 11 -3.20 -23.84 11.78
C PHE A 11 -4.39 -24.62 12.37
N GLY A 12 -4.15 -25.85 12.83
CA GLY A 12 -5.15 -26.64 13.53
C GLY A 12 -5.62 -26.00 14.84
N ILE A 13 -4.70 -25.42 15.62
CA ILE A 13 -5.04 -24.66 16.83
C ILE A 13 -5.89 -23.43 16.49
N ARG A 14 -5.55 -22.68 15.43
CA ARG A 14 -6.32 -21.49 15.02
C ARG A 14 -7.75 -21.84 14.62
N ILE A 15 -7.94 -22.90 13.82
CA ILE A 15 -9.29 -23.39 13.48
C ILE A 15 -10.07 -23.78 14.74
N TRP A 16 -9.40 -24.42 15.71
CA TRP A 16 -10.04 -24.85 16.95
C TRP A 16 -10.46 -23.67 17.84
N LEU A 17 -9.65 -22.61 17.91
CA LEU A 17 -9.91 -21.41 18.71
C LEU A 17 -10.92 -20.46 18.04
N GLU A 18 -10.72 -20.11 16.76
CA GLU A 18 -11.51 -19.08 16.05
C GLU A 18 -12.83 -19.62 15.47
N ARG A 19 -12.98 -20.94 15.29
CA ARG A 19 -14.22 -21.60 14.85
C ARG A 19 -14.89 -20.91 13.64
N TRP A 20 -16.07 -20.31 13.81
CA TRP A 20 -16.81 -19.63 12.74
C TRP A 20 -16.24 -18.26 12.40
N GLU A 21 -15.55 -17.60 13.34
CA GLU A 21 -14.81 -16.36 13.08
C GLU A 21 -13.59 -16.61 12.20
N PHE A 22 -13.09 -17.85 12.10
CA PHE A 22 -12.03 -18.20 11.16
C PHE A 22 -12.45 -17.93 9.70
N ILE A 23 -13.73 -18.16 9.37
CA ILE A 23 -14.27 -18.06 8.00
C ILE A 23 -14.99 -16.72 7.77
N TYR A 24 -15.57 -16.11 8.80
CA TYR A 24 -16.35 -14.88 8.67
C TYR A 24 -15.78 -13.67 9.43
N GLY A 25 -14.68 -13.84 10.16
CA GLY A 25 -14.03 -12.78 10.92
C GLY A 25 -13.22 -11.83 10.04
N GLU A 26 -12.65 -10.80 10.66
CA GLU A 26 -11.92 -9.72 9.98
C GLU A 26 -10.75 -10.22 9.11
N HIS A 27 -10.16 -11.36 9.46
CA HIS A 27 -8.99 -11.94 8.78
C HIS A 27 -9.31 -13.13 7.86
N TRP A 28 -10.58 -13.34 7.50
CA TRP A 28 -11.02 -14.52 6.74
C TRP A 28 -10.27 -14.73 5.41
N ARG A 29 -9.95 -13.66 4.69
CA ARG A 29 -9.23 -13.72 3.40
C ARG A 29 -7.86 -14.38 3.54
N TRP A 30 -7.15 -14.06 4.63
CA TRP A 30 -5.83 -14.60 4.92
C TRP A 30 -5.92 -16.05 5.41
N ASN A 31 -6.94 -16.35 6.21
CA ASN A 31 -7.23 -17.71 6.66
C ASN A 31 -7.49 -18.67 5.48
N ILE A 32 -8.24 -18.21 4.46
CA ILE A 32 -8.45 -18.98 3.22
C ILE A 32 -7.13 -19.13 2.44
N PHE A 33 -6.36 -18.05 2.31
CA PHE A 33 -5.06 -18.09 1.62
C PHE A 33 -4.11 -19.11 2.26
N ASP A 34 -4.00 -19.12 3.59
CA ASP A 34 -3.18 -20.08 4.34
C ASP A 34 -3.68 -21.52 4.15
N CYS A 35 -5.01 -21.72 4.13
CA CYS A 35 -5.61 -23.03 3.85
C CYS A 35 -5.17 -23.56 2.48
N ILE A 36 -5.22 -22.73 1.43
CA ILE A 36 -4.78 -23.10 0.08
C ILE A 36 -3.29 -23.45 0.09
N LEU A 37 -2.46 -22.62 0.72
CA LEU A 37 -1.02 -22.81 0.73
C LEU A 37 -0.58 -24.07 1.49
N ILE A 38 -1.24 -24.36 2.62
CA ILE A 38 -1.01 -25.57 3.41
C ILE A 38 -1.40 -26.81 2.58
N ASN A 39 -2.55 -26.78 1.90
CA ASN A 39 -2.97 -27.86 1.01
C ASN A 39 -1.94 -28.11 -0.11
N VAL A 40 -1.48 -27.06 -0.81
CA VAL A 40 -0.44 -27.18 -1.85
C VAL A 40 0.84 -27.80 -1.28
N THR A 41 1.22 -27.42 -0.05
CA THR A 41 2.43 -27.94 0.60
C THR A 41 2.28 -29.42 1.00
N ILE A 42 1.11 -29.82 1.49
CA ILE A 42 0.79 -31.21 1.86
C ILE A 42 0.80 -32.08 0.60
N VAL A 43 0.11 -31.67 -0.46
CA VAL A 43 0.06 -32.40 -1.73
C VAL A 43 1.46 -32.58 -2.29
N HIS A 44 2.28 -31.52 -2.32
CA HIS A 44 3.66 -31.63 -2.77
C HIS A 44 4.51 -32.57 -1.90
N TRP A 45 4.33 -32.56 -0.57
CA TRP A 45 5.02 -33.49 0.31
C TRP A 45 4.59 -34.94 0.08
N PHE A 46 3.28 -35.18 -0.04
CA PHE A 46 2.72 -36.50 -0.29
C PHE A 46 3.19 -37.08 -1.63
N VAL A 47 3.12 -36.32 -2.72
CA VAL A 47 3.56 -36.80 -4.04
C VAL A 47 5.05 -37.13 -4.04
N ASN A 48 5.91 -36.21 -3.57
CA ASN A 48 7.34 -36.42 -3.69
C ASN A 48 7.90 -37.45 -2.69
N VAL A 49 7.46 -37.41 -1.42
CA VAL A 49 8.01 -38.29 -0.37
C VAL A 49 7.31 -39.63 -0.35
N PHE A 50 5.99 -39.66 -0.43
CA PHE A 50 5.22 -40.89 -0.27
C PHE A 50 5.07 -41.66 -1.58
N LEU A 51 4.62 -41.00 -2.66
CA LEU A 51 4.38 -41.68 -3.95
C LEU A 51 5.69 -41.96 -4.72
N ILE A 52 6.57 -40.97 -4.87
CA ILE A 52 7.80 -41.12 -5.66
C ILE A 52 8.88 -41.87 -4.87
N ASP A 53 9.31 -41.36 -3.72
CA ASP A 53 10.41 -41.97 -2.98
C ASP A 53 9.99 -43.24 -2.19
N GLY A 54 8.77 -43.26 -1.61
CA GLY A 54 8.26 -44.38 -0.84
C GLY A 54 7.77 -45.56 -1.69
N MET A 55 6.88 -45.30 -2.66
CA MET A 55 6.31 -46.34 -3.53
C MET A 55 7.11 -46.61 -4.80
N LYS A 56 8.20 -45.86 -5.05
CA LYS A 56 9.05 -45.94 -6.25
C LYS A 56 8.25 -45.84 -7.56
N LEU A 57 7.16 -45.05 -7.55
CA LEU A 57 6.37 -44.84 -8.76
C LEU A 57 7.15 -43.98 -9.76
N SER A 58 7.14 -44.38 -11.03
CA SER A 58 7.79 -43.65 -12.13
C SER A 58 6.94 -42.46 -12.58
N ILE A 59 6.63 -41.55 -11.66
CA ILE A 59 5.96 -40.28 -11.93
C ILE A 59 7.04 -39.19 -11.98
N SER A 60 6.89 -38.20 -12.87
CA SER A 60 7.80 -37.06 -12.91
C SER A 60 7.79 -36.31 -11.58
N ARG A 61 8.98 -35.98 -11.07
CA ARG A 61 9.11 -35.17 -9.85
C ARG A 61 8.45 -33.82 -10.07
N LEU A 62 7.56 -33.44 -9.16
CA LEU A 62 6.96 -32.11 -9.20
C LEU A 62 8.04 -31.05 -8.96
N PRO A 63 7.98 -29.90 -9.63
CA PRO A 63 8.91 -28.80 -9.39
C PRO A 63 8.83 -28.36 -7.93
N ARG A 64 9.99 -28.01 -7.37
CA ARG A 64 10.13 -27.65 -5.95
C ARG A 64 9.27 -26.41 -5.65
N VAL A 65 8.19 -26.58 -4.90
CA VAL A 65 7.31 -25.47 -4.46
C VAL A 65 7.87 -24.67 -3.28
N THR A 66 9.18 -24.71 -3.05
CA THR A 66 9.80 -24.07 -1.88
C THR A 66 9.66 -22.55 -1.92
N PHE A 67 9.60 -21.96 -3.12
CA PHE A 67 9.38 -20.52 -3.31
C PHE A 67 7.99 -20.06 -2.84
N LEU A 68 6.96 -20.92 -2.90
CA LEU A 68 5.62 -20.59 -2.40
C LEU A 68 5.61 -20.35 -0.88
N ARG A 69 6.62 -20.82 -0.15
CA ARG A 69 6.76 -20.54 1.29
C ARG A 69 7.04 -19.07 1.58
N ILE A 70 7.61 -18.32 0.63
CA ILE A 70 7.87 -16.88 0.77
C ILE A 70 6.54 -16.11 0.89
N LEU A 71 5.47 -16.63 0.28
CA LEU A 71 4.14 -16.04 0.36
C LEU A 71 3.50 -16.12 1.76
N ARG A 72 4.18 -16.74 2.75
CA ARG A 72 3.77 -16.74 4.16
C ARG A 72 4.23 -15.50 4.92
N LEU A 73 5.25 -14.80 4.42
CA LEU A 73 5.79 -13.60 5.05
C LEU A 73 4.75 -12.48 5.25
N PRO A 74 3.82 -12.23 4.30
CA PRO A 74 2.74 -11.26 4.51
C PRO A 74 1.85 -11.61 5.70
N ARG A 75 1.60 -12.90 5.96
CA ARG A 75 0.80 -13.34 7.12
C ARG A 75 1.52 -13.05 8.43
N VAL A 76 2.80 -13.38 8.52
CA VAL A 76 3.62 -13.08 9.70
C VAL A 76 3.62 -11.57 9.96
N ALA A 77 3.82 -10.75 8.92
CA ALA A 77 3.73 -9.29 9.05
C ALA A 77 2.36 -8.81 9.55
N MET A 78 1.28 -9.52 9.22
CA MET A 78 -0.07 -9.19 9.65
C MET A 78 -0.34 -9.54 11.12
N ASP A 79 0.18 -10.67 11.63
CA ASP A 79 0.06 -11.00 13.05
C ASP A 79 0.81 -9.97 13.93
N PHE A 80 1.84 -9.32 13.38
CA PHE A 80 2.53 -8.20 13.99
C PHE A 80 1.95 -6.81 13.60
N SER A 81 0.78 -6.75 12.97
CA SER A 81 0.15 -5.50 12.50
C SER A 81 -0.15 -4.48 13.59
N GLN A 82 -0.15 -4.90 14.85
CA GLN A 82 -0.31 -4.04 16.03
C GLN A 82 0.96 -3.27 16.38
N LEU A 83 2.10 -3.58 15.76
CA LEU A 83 3.35 -2.83 15.94
C LEU A 83 3.36 -1.58 15.04
N ASP A 84 3.67 -0.42 15.61
CA ASP A 84 3.73 0.88 14.90
C ASP A 84 4.67 0.85 13.67
N CYS A 85 5.76 0.10 13.75
CA CYS A 85 6.70 -0.11 12.64
C CYS A 85 6.03 -0.78 11.43
N ILE A 86 5.12 -1.72 11.67
CA ILE A 86 4.44 -2.48 10.61
C ILE A 86 3.26 -1.72 10.03
N HIS A 87 2.60 -0.90 10.84
CA HIS A 87 1.63 0.07 10.33
C HIS A 87 2.28 0.98 9.26
N SER A 88 3.48 1.49 9.54
CA SER A 88 4.25 2.31 8.59
C SER A 88 4.63 1.53 7.32
N LEU A 89 5.09 0.28 7.44
CA LEU A 89 5.39 -0.58 6.29
C LEU A 89 4.13 -0.90 5.45
N ARG A 90 2.98 -1.11 6.09
CA ARG A 90 1.70 -1.35 5.41
C ARG A 90 1.26 -0.14 4.60
N LEU A 91 1.41 1.06 5.16
CA LEU A 91 1.15 2.31 4.44
C LEU A 91 2.07 2.47 3.24
N MET A 92 3.37 2.19 3.39
CA MET A 92 4.33 2.25 2.28
C MET A 92 4.00 1.23 1.19
N THR A 93 3.68 0.00 1.56
CA THR A 93 3.30 -1.06 0.59
C THR A 93 1.98 -0.78 -0.11
N ALA A 94 0.97 -0.28 0.61
CA ALA A 94 -0.27 0.19 0.01
C ALA A 94 -0.02 1.35 -0.98
N SER A 95 0.84 2.30 -0.60
CA SER A 95 1.24 3.42 -1.48
C SER A 95 1.94 2.94 -2.74
N ILE A 96 2.83 1.96 -2.64
CA ILE A 96 3.52 1.34 -3.79
C ILE A 96 2.52 0.63 -4.70
N LEU A 97 1.64 -0.21 -4.15
CA LEU A 97 0.64 -0.94 -4.93
C LEU A 97 -0.34 0.00 -5.63
N HIS A 98 -0.77 1.05 -4.94
CA HIS A 98 -1.60 2.10 -5.53
C HIS A 98 -0.83 2.80 -6.66
N SER A 99 0.43 3.17 -6.44
CA SER A 99 1.28 3.78 -7.48
C SER A 99 1.47 2.88 -8.70
N LEU A 100 1.62 1.56 -8.53
CA LEU A 100 1.68 0.62 -9.65
C LEU A 100 0.37 0.54 -10.44
N THR A 101 -0.77 0.73 -9.77
CA THR A 101 -2.10 0.77 -10.39
C THR A 101 -2.33 2.03 -11.24
N PHE A 102 -1.59 3.12 -11.00
CA PHE A 102 -1.59 4.29 -11.89
C PHE A 102 -0.45 4.22 -12.92
N SER A 103 0.69 3.61 -12.56
CA SER A 103 1.89 3.59 -13.39
C SER A 103 1.85 2.55 -14.52
N TRP A 104 0.97 1.53 -14.46
CA TRP A 104 0.88 0.53 -15.54
C TRP A 104 0.60 1.15 -16.91
N VAL A 105 -0.14 2.27 -16.97
CA VAL A 105 -0.40 3.00 -18.22
C VAL A 105 0.91 3.55 -18.80
N ALA A 106 1.77 4.15 -17.98
CA ALA A 106 3.07 4.65 -18.45
C ALA A 106 4.02 3.53 -18.85
N PHE A 107 4.06 2.43 -18.11
CA PHE A 107 4.82 1.25 -18.54
C PHE A 107 4.29 0.68 -19.86
N ALA A 108 2.98 0.64 -20.04
CA ALA A 108 2.38 0.23 -21.31
C ALA A 108 2.81 1.15 -22.46
N VAL A 109 2.82 2.47 -22.24
CA VAL A 109 3.33 3.44 -23.24
C VAL A 109 4.82 3.21 -23.54
N VAL A 110 5.66 2.98 -22.53
CA VAL A 110 7.09 2.67 -22.72
C VAL A 110 7.25 1.41 -23.58
N ILE A 111 6.55 0.32 -23.23
CA ILE A 111 6.60 -0.95 -23.97
C ILE A 111 6.10 -0.75 -25.41
N CYS A 112 5.03 0.01 -25.62
CA CYS A 112 4.52 0.34 -26.95
C CYS A 112 5.56 1.09 -27.79
N ILE A 113 6.25 2.08 -27.21
CA ILE A 113 7.32 2.82 -27.92
C ILE A 113 8.46 1.85 -28.29
N ILE A 114 8.95 1.04 -27.35
CA ILE A 114 10.01 0.07 -27.61
C ILE A 114 9.58 -0.90 -28.71
N TYR A 115 8.34 -1.38 -28.69
CA TYR A 115 7.78 -2.25 -29.72
C TYR A 115 7.77 -1.58 -31.10
N LEU A 116 7.33 -0.33 -31.21
CA LEU A 116 7.32 0.41 -32.48
C LEU A 116 8.74 0.54 -33.07
N PHE A 117 9.71 0.96 -32.25
CA PHE A 117 11.10 1.05 -32.69
C PHE A 117 11.67 -0.32 -33.05
N SER A 118 11.34 -1.36 -32.27
CA SER A 118 11.73 -2.73 -32.55
C SER A 118 11.27 -3.21 -33.92
N VAL A 119 10.02 -2.93 -34.30
CA VAL A 119 9.51 -3.27 -35.63
C VAL A 119 10.27 -2.50 -36.72
N CYS A 120 10.53 -1.21 -36.52
CA CYS A 120 11.31 -0.41 -37.47
C CYS A 120 12.73 -0.94 -37.68
N PHE A 121 13.41 -1.38 -36.62
CA PHE A 121 14.75 -1.96 -36.72
C PHE A 121 14.74 -3.32 -37.42
N VAL A 122 13.84 -4.22 -37.02
CA VAL A 122 13.72 -5.54 -37.67
C VAL A 122 13.43 -5.39 -39.16
N GLN A 123 12.47 -4.54 -39.53
CA GLN A 123 12.17 -4.28 -40.94
C GLN A 123 13.37 -3.67 -41.67
N GLY A 124 14.06 -2.70 -41.04
CA GLY A 124 15.26 -2.10 -41.61
C GLY A 124 16.39 -3.10 -41.86
N MET A 125 16.57 -4.06 -40.96
CA MET A 125 17.55 -5.13 -41.14
C MET A 125 17.13 -6.12 -42.23
N ILE A 126 15.84 -6.48 -42.31
CA ILE A 126 15.31 -7.32 -43.39
C ILE A 126 15.54 -6.65 -44.75
N ASP A 127 15.14 -5.38 -44.91
CA ASP A 127 15.32 -4.64 -46.16
C ASP A 127 16.79 -4.54 -46.58
N THR A 128 17.70 -4.40 -45.60
CA THR A 128 19.15 -4.35 -45.84
C THR A 128 19.69 -5.72 -46.29
N LEU A 129 19.21 -6.81 -45.69
CA LEU A 129 19.61 -8.17 -46.04
C LEU A 129 19.06 -8.61 -47.40
N GLU A 130 17.83 -8.24 -47.75
CA GLU A 130 17.23 -8.53 -49.06
C GLU A 130 17.92 -7.78 -50.20
N GLY A 131 18.41 -6.57 -49.94
CA GLY A 131 19.16 -5.76 -50.91
C GLY A 131 20.64 -6.15 -51.06
N ALA A 132 21.16 -7.03 -50.20
CA ALA A 132 22.57 -7.42 -50.20
C ALA A 132 22.85 -8.57 -51.20
N GLU A 133 24.01 -8.54 -51.85
CA GLU A 133 24.44 -9.66 -52.72
C GLU A 133 24.72 -10.92 -51.89
N ILE A 134 24.35 -12.09 -52.41
CA ILE A 134 24.53 -13.38 -51.72
C ILE A 134 26.02 -13.60 -51.43
N GLY A 135 26.36 -13.73 -50.14
CA GLY A 135 27.75 -13.95 -49.69
C GLY A 135 28.55 -12.67 -49.38
N SER A 136 27.94 -11.48 -49.49
CA SER A 136 28.57 -10.21 -49.12
C SER A 136 28.71 -10.00 -47.60
N ILE A 137 27.90 -10.70 -46.80
CA ILE A 137 27.86 -10.58 -45.34
C ILE A 137 28.47 -11.85 -44.72
N ASN A 138 29.41 -11.67 -43.81
CA ASN A 138 30.06 -12.78 -43.12
C ASN A 138 29.08 -13.48 -42.16
N ASN A 139 29.28 -14.79 -41.92
CA ASN A 139 28.44 -15.56 -41.00
C ASN A 139 28.44 -14.99 -39.57
N ASP A 140 29.56 -14.43 -39.11
CA ASP A 140 29.67 -13.82 -37.78
C ASP A 140 28.86 -12.52 -37.65
N GLU A 141 28.79 -11.74 -38.73
CA GLU A 141 27.99 -10.51 -38.79
C GLU A 141 26.51 -10.84 -38.82
N LEU A 142 26.11 -11.86 -39.59
CA LEU A 142 24.75 -12.36 -39.63
C LEU A 142 24.31 -12.89 -38.25
N ALA A 143 25.20 -13.57 -37.53
CA ALA A 143 24.94 -14.02 -36.16
C ALA A 143 24.73 -12.84 -35.21
N ASN A 144 25.54 -11.79 -35.31
CA ASN A 144 25.37 -10.57 -34.51
C ASN A 144 24.05 -9.83 -34.80
N ILE A 145 23.64 -9.77 -36.07
CA ILE A 145 22.34 -9.23 -36.46
C ILE A 145 21.23 -10.10 -35.90
N ALA A 146 21.33 -11.43 -35.99
CA ALA A 146 20.30 -12.35 -35.47
C ALA A 146 20.15 -12.26 -33.94
N MET A 147 21.24 -12.08 -33.19
CA MET A 147 21.21 -11.99 -31.73
C MET A 147 20.58 -10.69 -31.20
N LYS A 148 20.63 -9.60 -31.97
CA LYS A 148 20.15 -8.27 -31.54
C LYS A 148 18.88 -7.82 -32.27
N PHE A 149 18.73 -8.24 -33.52
CA PHE A 149 17.69 -7.80 -34.45
C PHE A 149 16.95 -8.96 -35.16
N GLY A 150 17.16 -10.21 -34.74
CA GLY A 150 16.64 -11.40 -35.45
C GLY A 150 15.13 -11.60 -35.37
N SER A 151 14.47 -11.05 -34.35
CA SER A 151 13.00 -11.02 -34.25
C SER A 151 12.55 -9.79 -33.50
N VAL A 152 11.26 -9.45 -33.60
CA VAL A 152 10.68 -8.31 -32.86
C VAL A 152 10.81 -8.52 -31.35
N GLN A 153 10.66 -9.75 -30.85
CA GLN A 153 10.80 -10.03 -29.42
C GLN A 153 12.25 -9.89 -28.94
N ILE A 154 13.21 -10.38 -29.73
CA ILE A 154 14.64 -10.26 -29.43
C ILE A 154 15.05 -8.78 -29.45
N THR A 155 14.63 -8.05 -30.48
CA THR A 155 14.95 -6.63 -30.62
C THR A 155 14.32 -5.79 -29.52
N LEU A 156 13.07 -6.06 -29.16
CA LEU A 156 12.40 -5.41 -28.02
C LEU A 156 13.20 -5.63 -26.73
N LEU A 157 13.69 -6.85 -26.48
CA LEU A 157 14.54 -7.15 -25.33
C LEU A 157 15.88 -6.42 -25.41
N SER A 158 16.56 -6.42 -26.57
CA SER A 158 17.84 -5.74 -26.73
C SER A 158 17.73 -4.22 -26.56
N LEU A 159 16.69 -3.60 -27.11
CA LEU A 159 16.39 -2.18 -26.90
C LEU A 159 16.09 -1.88 -25.43
N PHE A 160 15.30 -2.74 -24.76
CA PHE A 160 15.07 -2.63 -23.32
C PHE A 160 16.38 -2.76 -22.51
N GLN A 161 17.27 -3.68 -22.88
CA GLN A 161 18.59 -3.83 -22.24
C GLN A 161 19.45 -2.57 -22.43
N ALA A 162 19.37 -1.90 -23.57
CA ALA A 162 20.11 -0.68 -23.86
C ALA A 162 19.79 0.48 -22.90
N ILE A 163 18.51 0.60 -22.52
CA ILE A 163 18.02 1.69 -21.67
C ILE A 163 18.07 1.33 -20.18
N SER A 164 18.12 0.04 -19.84
CA SER A 164 18.15 -0.45 -18.45
C SER A 164 19.57 -0.74 -17.95
N GLY A 165 20.60 -0.54 -18.78
CA GLY A 165 22.00 -0.78 -18.42
C GLY A 165 22.43 -2.24 -18.52
N GLY A 166 21.71 -3.06 -19.28
CA GLY A 166 22.05 -4.46 -19.55
C GLY A 166 23.14 -4.61 -20.62
N ILE A 167 23.01 -3.89 -21.73
CA ILE A 167 24.03 -3.82 -22.81
C ILE A 167 24.29 -2.36 -23.17
N ASP A 168 25.49 -2.05 -23.63
CA ASP A 168 25.81 -0.69 -24.10
C ASP A 168 25.09 -0.42 -25.44
N TRP A 169 24.55 0.78 -25.61
CA TRP A 169 23.92 1.19 -26.87
C TRP A 169 24.92 1.18 -28.03
N VAL A 170 26.22 1.35 -27.74
CA VAL A 170 27.31 1.20 -28.73
C VAL A 170 27.33 -0.22 -29.31
N GLU A 171 27.04 -1.23 -28.49
CA GLU A 171 27.01 -2.62 -28.90
C GLU A 171 25.82 -2.93 -29.83
N LEU A 172 24.73 -2.18 -29.72
CA LEU A 172 23.58 -2.22 -30.64
C LEU A 172 23.87 -1.52 -31.97
N MET A 173 24.78 -0.55 -31.98
CA MET A 173 25.18 0.17 -33.19
C MET A 173 26.04 -0.69 -34.11
N GLY A 174 26.83 -1.64 -33.57
CA GLY A 174 27.72 -2.49 -34.36
C GLY A 174 27.04 -3.12 -35.60
N PRO A 175 25.94 -3.88 -35.44
CA PRO A 175 25.21 -4.46 -36.57
C PRO A 175 24.48 -3.44 -37.45
N LEU A 176 24.21 -2.23 -36.95
CA LEU A 176 23.57 -1.16 -37.73
C LEU A 176 24.53 -0.48 -38.72
N SER A 177 25.83 -0.71 -38.60
CA SER A 177 26.84 -0.16 -39.53
C SER A 177 26.66 -0.67 -40.98
N PHE A 178 26.06 -1.84 -41.16
CA PHE A 178 25.73 -2.41 -42.46
C PHE A 178 24.43 -1.84 -43.05
N ALA A 179 23.58 -1.24 -42.21
CA ALA A 179 22.35 -0.61 -42.63
C ALA A 179 22.60 0.86 -43.04
N PRO A 180 21.71 1.44 -43.86
CA PRO A 180 21.78 2.87 -44.17
C PRO A 180 21.83 3.74 -42.90
N TRP A 181 22.63 4.80 -42.92
CA TRP A 181 22.90 5.69 -41.78
C TRP A 181 21.63 6.18 -41.03
N ARG A 182 20.48 6.26 -41.73
CA ARG A 182 19.18 6.60 -41.15
C ARG A 182 18.76 5.72 -39.97
N TYR A 183 19.14 4.43 -39.95
CA TYR A 183 18.83 3.54 -38.82
C TYR A 183 19.73 3.81 -37.61
N THR A 184 20.98 4.23 -37.84
CA THR A 184 21.85 4.71 -36.77
C THR A 184 21.28 5.99 -36.15
N LEU A 185 20.79 6.93 -36.97
CA LEU A 185 20.09 8.12 -36.49
C LEU A 185 18.83 7.75 -35.70
N LEU A 186 18.07 6.76 -36.17
CA LEU A 186 16.87 6.26 -35.48
C LEU A 186 17.20 5.68 -34.10
N LEU A 187 18.34 4.99 -33.94
CA LEU A 187 18.82 4.51 -32.63
C LEU A 187 19.14 5.65 -31.68
N PHE A 188 19.82 6.69 -32.14
CA PHE A 188 20.07 7.89 -31.33
C PHE A 188 18.77 8.57 -30.90
N LEU A 189 17.80 8.69 -31.82
CA LEU A 189 16.49 9.25 -31.51
C LEU A 189 15.76 8.40 -30.46
N TYR A 190 15.79 7.08 -30.59
CA TYR A 190 15.22 6.14 -29.61
C TYR A 190 15.82 6.35 -28.22
N ILE A 191 17.15 6.34 -28.11
CA ILE A 191 17.86 6.53 -26.84
C ILE A 191 17.51 7.90 -26.25
N PHE A 192 17.52 8.96 -27.07
CA PHE A 192 17.19 10.30 -26.60
C PHE A 192 15.77 10.39 -26.04
N VAL A 193 14.77 9.90 -26.80
CA VAL A 193 13.36 9.96 -26.40
C VAL A 193 13.10 9.15 -25.14
N ILE A 194 13.66 7.93 -25.04
CA ILE A 194 13.43 7.08 -23.87
C ILE A 194 14.15 7.62 -22.63
N VAL A 195 15.44 7.92 -22.73
CA VAL A 195 16.27 8.28 -21.57
C VAL A 195 15.94 9.67 -21.06
N PHE A 196 15.85 10.68 -21.95
CA PHE A 196 15.60 12.06 -21.53
C PHE A 196 14.12 12.41 -21.44
N GLY A 197 13.27 11.75 -22.22
CA GLY A 197 11.83 12.00 -22.23
C GLY A 197 11.08 11.03 -21.32
N VAL A 198 10.88 9.81 -21.81
CA VAL A 198 9.90 8.88 -21.24
C VAL A 198 10.25 8.44 -19.82
N LEU A 199 11.50 8.04 -19.54
CA LEU A 199 11.90 7.59 -18.20
C LEU A 199 11.76 8.69 -17.15
N ASN A 200 12.08 9.94 -17.50
CA ASN A 200 11.93 11.09 -16.61
C ASN A 200 10.46 11.42 -16.35
N VAL A 201 9.59 11.31 -17.36
CA VAL A 201 8.14 11.46 -17.19
C VAL A 201 7.58 10.37 -16.27
N VAL A 202 7.95 9.10 -16.48
CA VAL A 202 7.52 7.98 -15.63
C VAL A 202 7.96 8.20 -14.19
N ALA A 203 9.22 8.59 -13.96
CA ALA A 203 9.73 8.91 -12.63
C ALA A 203 8.95 10.07 -11.98
N GLY A 204 8.67 11.14 -12.73
CA GLY A 204 7.87 12.27 -12.26
C GLY A 204 6.45 11.87 -11.87
N MET A 205 5.78 11.03 -12.66
CA MET A 205 4.44 10.54 -12.31
C MET A 205 4.45 9.67 -11.04
N PHE A 206 5.48 8.85 -10.84
CA PHE A 206 5.62 8.06 -9.62
C PHE A 206 5.73 8.96 -8.38
N VAL A 207 6.54 10.03 -8.45
CA VAL A 207 6.65 11.01 -7.37
C VAL A 207 5.32 11.70 -7.11
N GLU A 208 4.62 12.13 -8.17
CA GLU A 208 3.31 12.78 -8.03
C GLU A 208 2.27 11.84 -7.38
N CYS A 209 2.26 10.56 -7.77
CA CYS A 209 1.34 9.57 -7.19
C CYS A 209 1.61 9.36 -5.69
N VAL A 210 2.87 9.25 -5.28
CA VAL A 210 3.24 9.16 -3.85
C VAL A 210 2.79 10.42 -3.10
N CYS A 211 3.03 11.60 -3.67
CA CYS A 211 2.55 12.86 -3.09
C CYS A 211 1.02 12.92 -3.01
N GLN A 212 0.29 12.36 -3.98
CA GLN A 212 -1.17 12.32 -3.94
C GLN A 212 -1.69 11.38 -2.85
N VAL A 213 -1.14 10.16 -2.74
CA VAL A 213 -1.55 9.20 -1.71
C VAL A 213 -1.32 9.75 -0.30
N THR A 214 -0.19 10.41 -0.07
CA THR A 214 0.10 11.05 1.24
C THR A 214 -0.87 12.20 1.54
N LYS A 215 -1.24 13.02 0.54
CA LYS A 215 -2.24 14.08 0.70
C LYS A 215 -3.63 13.51 1.00
N GLU A 216 -4.02 12.41 0.36
CA GLU A 216 -5.29 11.74 0.60
C GLU A 216 -5.34 11.11 1.99
N ASP A 217 -4.27 10.43 2.44
CA ASP A 217 -4.18 9.90 3.81
C ASP A 217 -4.28 11.03 4.86
N TYR A 218 -3.59 12.14 4.64
CA TYR A 218 -3.67 13.30 5.52
C TYR A 218 -5.08 13.90 5.60
N LYS A 219 -5.76 14.04 4.45
CA LYS A 219 -7.15 14.52 4.39
C LYS A 219 -8.10 13.58 5.12
N GLU A 220 -7.92 12.27 4.96
CA GLU A 220 -8.77 11.28 5.62
C GLU A 220 -8.57 11.28 7.13
N ARG A 221 -7.33 11.45 7.60
CA ARG A 221 -7.04 11.65 9.03
C ARG A 221 -7.74 12.89 9.58
N ILE A 222 -7.59 14.06 8.93
CA ILE A 222 -8.29 15.28 9.34
C ILE A 222 -9.81 15.06 9.38
N ARG A 223 -10.37 14.41 8.35
CA ARG A 223 -11.80 14.13 8.28
C ARG A 223 -12.26 13.24 9.43
N SER A 224 -11.48 12.21 9.78
CA SER A 224 -11.78 11.34 10.92
C SER A 224 -11.77 12.11 12.25
N GLU A 225 -10.80 12.99 12.46
CA GLU A 225 -10.73 13.85 13.65
C GLU A 225 -11.89 14.83 13.74
N LEU A 226 -12.29 15.46 12.62
CA LEU A 226 -13.46 16.34 12.57
C LEU A 226 -14.75 15.58 12.87
N LEU A 227 -14.93 14.39 12.29
CA LEU A 227 -16.11 13.56 12.56
C LEU A 227 -16.15 13.08 14.01
N GLU A 228 -15.01 12.78 14.62
CA GLU A 228 -14.93 12.49 16.06
C GLU A 228 -15.33 13.69 16.91
N LYS A 229 -14.84 14.89 16.57
CA LYS A 229 -15.25 16.13 17.23
C LYS A 229 -16.76 16.38 17.10
N ASP A 230 -17.34 16.15 15.92
CA ASP A 230 -18.78 16.34 15.70
C ASP A 230 -19.62 15.32 16.48
N ARG A 231 -19.24 14.04 16.45
CA ARG A 231 -19.89 12.99 17.27
C ARG A 231 -19.83 13.33 18.74
N TRP A 232 -18.68 13.81 19.18
CA TRP A 232 -18.44 14.26 20.55
C TRP A 232 -19.35 15.43 20.93
N MET A 233 -19.42 16.49 20.11
CA MET A 233 -20.32 17.62 20.36
C MET A 233 -21.79 17.21 20.43
N LEU A 234 -22.22 16.26 19.60
CA LEU A 234 -23.58 15.73 19.65
C LEU A 234 -23.86 14.96 20.95
N GLN A 235 -22.89 14.19 21.45
CA GLN A 235 -23.01 13.50 22.74
C GLN A 235 -23.12 14.49 23.91
N LEU A 236 -22.27 15.52 23.94
CA LEU A 236 -22.36 16.58 24.95
C LEU A 236 -23.71 17.28 24.95
N LYS A 237 -24.26 17.60 23.77
CA LYS A 237 -25.59 18.21 23.65
C LYS A 237 -26.69 17.30 24.20
N LYS A 238 -26.64 15.99 23.94
CA LYS A 238 -27.61 15.03 24.48
C LYS A 238 -27.53 14.96 26.00
N ILE A 239 -26.30 14.88 26.53
CA ILE A 239 -26.05 14.82 27.98
C ILE A 239 -26.54 16.11 28.66
N PHE A 240 -26.33 17.27 28.05
CA PHE A 240 -26.87 18.55 28.53
C PHE A 240 -28.40 18.51 28.60
N GLN A 241 -29.05 18.07 27.52
CA GLN A 241 -30.52 17.98 27.45
C GLN A 241 -31.11 16.94 28.42
N GLU A 242 -30.38 15.88 28.74
CA GLU A 242 -30.81 14.89 29.73
C GLU A 242 -30.65 15.40 31.18
N ALA A 243 -29.82 16.43 31.40
CA ALA A 243 -29.55 17.01 32.71
C ALA A 243 -30.33 18.29 33.01
N ASP A 244 -30.78 19.00 31.97
CA ASP A 244 -31.71 20.14 32.04
C ASP A 244 -33.12 19.59 32.33
N GLU A 245 -33.42 19.33 33.61
CA GLU A 245 -34.68 18.70 34.03
C GLU A 245 -35.87 19.65 33.90
N ASP A 246 -35.62 20.96 33.98
CA ASP A 246 -36.65 22.00 33.94
C ASP A 246 -36.86 22.61 32.54
N GLU A 247 -36.10 22.16 31.54
CA GLU A 247 -36.09 22.66 30.15
C GLU A 247 -35.85 24.19 30.08
N SER A 248 -35.12 24.75 31.04
CA SER A 248 -34.76 26.17 31.09
C SER A 248 -33.81 26.58 29.95
N GLY A 249 -33.07 25.62 29.38
CA GLY A 249 -32.00 25.85 28.42
C GLY A 249 -30.65 26.19 29.07
N GLY A 250 -30.57 26.12 30.41
CA GLY A 250 -29.40 26.29 31.24
C GLY A 250 -29.20 25.10 32.18
N LEU A 251 -28.00 24.94 32.73
CA LEU A 251 -27.76 24.03 33.84
C LEU A 251 -27.48 24.84 35.09
N SER A 252 -28.33 24.68 36.10
CA SER A 252 -28.06 25.16 37.45
C SER A 252 -26.93 24.35 38.11
N TRP A 253 -26.36 24.85 39.20
CA TRP A 253 -25.34 24.11 39.95
C TRP A 253 -25.81 22.71 40.40
N ASN A 254 -27.09 22.55 40.75
CA ASN A 254 -27.62 21.27 41.22
C ASN A 254 -27.72 20.24 40.07
N GLU A 255 -28.13 20.69 38.89
CA GLU A 255 -28.20 19.86 37.68
C GLU A 255 -26.80 19.52 37.20
N PHE A 256 -25.89 20.49 37.18
CA PHE A 256 -24.49 20.28 36.84
C PHE A 256 -23.80 19.30 37.81
N SER A 257 -24.02 19.45 39.12
CA SER A 257 -23.48 18.52 40.13
C SER A 257 -24.03 17.11 39.95
N SER A 258 -25.26 16.95 39.48
CA SER A 258 -25.85 15.64 39.15
C SER A 258 -25.27 15.08 37.85
N LEU A 259 -25.04 15.95 36.86
CA LEU A 259 -24.45 15.63 35.57
C LEU A 259 -23.02 15.09 35.68
N VAL A 260 -22.20 15.69 36.55
CA VAL A 260 -20.82 15.25 36.78
C VAL A 260 -20.75 13.83 37.37
N ASN A 261 -21.83 13.35 38.01
CA ASN A 261 -21.92 11.99 38.54
C ASN A 261 -22.36 10.95 37.50
N VAL A 262 -22.73 11.36 36.28
CA VAL A 262 -23.07 10.45 35.19
C VAL A 262 -21.79 9.71 34.74
N PRO A 263 -21.78 8.37 34.61
CA PRO A 263 -20.56 7.60 34.27
C PRO A 263 -19.87 8.06 32.98
N MET A 264 -20.65 8.45 31.98
CA MET A 264 -20.17 9.01 30.72
C MET A 264 -19.42 10.34 30.93
N MET A 265 -19.94 11.17 31.83
CA MET A 265 -19.35 12.47 32.14
C MET A 265 -18.09 12.30 33.00
N GLN A 266 -18.11 11.41 33.99
CA GLN A 266 -16.91 11.04 34.76
C GLN A 266 -15.79 10.50 33.88
N ALA A 267 -16.11 9.61 32.94
CA ALA A 267 -15.14 9.11 31.98
C ALA A 267 -14.53 10.25 31.16
N TYR A 268 -15.35 11.25 30.78
CA TYR A 268 -14.86 12.42 30.06
C TYR A 268 -13.96 13.34 30.90
N PHE A 269 -14.36 13.73 32.10
CA PHE A 269 -13.51 14.52 33.02
C PHE A 269 -12.18 13.80 33.29
N THR A 270 -12.21 12.47 33.43
CA THR A 270 -11.01 11.65 33.56
C THR A 270 -10.14 11.69 32.29
N THR A 271 -10.74 11.69 31.09
CA THR A 271 -9.97 11.80 29.84
C THR A 271 -9.34 13.19 29.66
N LEU A 272 -9.87 14.19 30.35
CA LEU A 272 -9.37 15.57 30.38
C LEU A 272 -8.41 15.85 31.55
N GLU A 273 -8.10 14.84 32.37
CA GLU A 273 -7.28 14.99 33.58
C GLU A 273 -7.88 15.98 34.60
N LEU A 274 -9.21 16.20 34.55
CA LEU A 274 -9.93 17.07 35.47
C LEU A 274 -10.41 16.28 36.68
N ASN A 275 -10.19 16.81 37.88
CA ASN A 275 -10.65 16.18 39.10
C ASN A 275 -12.14 16.50 39.32
N ILE A 276 -12.94 15.47 39.60
CA ILE A 276 -14.38 15.63 39.89
C ILE A 276 -14.59 16.47 41.17
N GLU A 277 -13.60 16.47 42.07
CA GLU A 277 -13.60 17.28 43.29
C GLU A 277 -13.57 18.79 42.99
N GLU A 278 -13.06 19.19 41.82
CA GLU A 278 -12.99 20.59 41.35
C GLU A 278 -14.21 20.97 40.49
N ALA A 279 -15.25 20.13 40.43
CA ALA A 279 -16.44 20.38 39.60
C ALA A 279 -17.09 21.75 39.86
N LYS A 280 -16.97 22.28 41.07
CA LYS A 280 -17.48 23.62 41.41
C LYS A 280 -16.69 24.74 40.76
N GLU A 281 -15.36 24.64 40.74
CA GLU A 281 -14.49 25.62 40.08
C GLU A 281 -14.71 25.57 38.56
N ILE A 282 -14.96 24.37 38.02
CA ILE A 282 -15.27 24.19 36.60
C ILE A 282 -16.63 24.81 36.25
N PHE A 283 -17.64 24.66 37.11
CA PHE A 283 -18.93 25.32 36.91
C PHE A 283 -18.81 26.86 36.90
N GLU A 284 -18.07 27.41 37.86
CA GLU A 284 -17.80 28.86 37.93
C GLU A 284 -17.00 29.35 36.71
N TYR A 285 -16.12 28.52 36.16
CA TYR A 285 -15.40 28.82 34.92
C TYR A 285 -16.31 28.80 33.67
N LEU A 286 -17.31 27.92 33.65
CA LEU A 286 -18.27 27.80 32.55
C LEU A 286 -19.37 28.89 32.59
N ASP A 287 -19.71 29.39 33.77
CA ASP A 287 -20.66 30.50 33.96
C ASP A 287 -20.00 31.85 33.66
N VAL A 288 -19.76 32.11 32.37
CA VAL A 288 -19.13 33.35 31.89
C VAL A 288 -19.97 34.59 32.21
N GLN A 289 -21.30 34.43 32.34
CA GLN A 289 -22.24 35.53 32.51
C GLN A 289 -22.48 35.85 34.00
N GLY A 290 -22.11 34.94 34.91
CA GLY A 290 -22.30 35.09 36.35
C GLY A 290 -23.78 35.06 36.75
N GLU A 291 -24.61 34.42 35.95
CA GLU A 291 -26.06 34.33 36.17
C GLU A 291 -26.43 33.15 37.09
N GLY A 292 -25.45 32.31 37.45
CA GLY A 292 -25.64 31.11 38.25
C GLY A 292 -26.15 29.90 37.46
N GLU A 293 -26.16 30.01 36.13
CA GLU A 293 -26.59 28.97 35.19
C GLU A 293 -25.64 28.90 33.98
N VAL A 294 -25.34 27.68 33.53
CA VAL A 294 -24.48 27.45 32.35
C VAL A 294 -25.35 27.07 31.16
N ASN A 295 -25.42 27.95 30.16
CA ASN A 295 -26.17 27.64 28.93
C ASN A 295 -25.45 26.60 28.05
N MET A 296 -26.18 25.98 27.12
CA MET A 296 -25.62 24.91 26.28
C MET A 296 -24.43 25.36 25.40
N GLN A 297 -24.39 26.62 24.98
CA GLN A 297 -23.28 27.11 24.16
C GLN A 297 -22.00 27.26 24.97
N ASP A 298 -22.12 27.75 26.20
CA ASP A 298 -21.02 27.96 27.14
C ASP A 298 -20.52 26.62 27.68
N PHE A 299 -21.43 25.68 27.98
CA PHE A 299 -21.08 24.30 28.34
C PHE A 299 -20.28 23.60 27.24
N VAL A 300 -20.79 23.56 26.00
CA VAL A 300 -20.11 22.87 24.89
C VAL A 300 -18.77 23.54 24.57
N ARG A 301 -18.73 24.88 24.57
CA ARG A 301 -17.49 25.64 24.29
C ARG A 301 -16.44 25.40 25.36
N GLY A 302 -16.83 25.46 26.63
CA GLY A 302 -15.92 25.25 27.74
C GLY A 302 -15.38 23.82 27.81
N CYS A 303 -16.21 22.81 27.57
CA CYS A 303 -15.73 21.43 27.43
C CYS A 303 -14.73 21.27 26.25
N VAL A 304 -14.94 21.97 25.13
CA VAL A 304 -14.01 21.97 24.00
C VAL A 304 -12.70 22.70 24.33
N CYS A 305 -12.75 23.84 25.02
CA CYS A 305 -11.57 24.58 25.47
C CYS A 305 -10.73 23.77 26.48
N LEU A 306 -11.39 23.13 27.46
CA LEU A 306 -10.73 22.25 28.44
C LEU A 306 -10.03 21.06 27.76
N ARG A 307 -10.55 20.58 26.62
CA ARG A 307 -9.90 19.54 25.79
C ARG A 307 -8.75 20.03 24.93
N GLY A 308 -8.79 21.28 24.48
CA GLY A 308 -7.89 21.84 23.47
C GLY A 308 -6.71 22.65 24.00
N GLU A 309 -6.88 23.36 25.12
CA GLU A 309 -5.91 24.36 25.63
C GLU A 309 -5.25 23.97 26.96
N ALA A 310 -5.75 22.97 27.69
CA ALA A 310 -5.16 22.54 28.97
C ALA A 310 -3.76 21.89 28.85
N LYS A 311 -3.22 21.71 27.62
CA LYS A 311 -1.79 21.37 27.43
C LYS A 311 -0.86 22.59 27.31
N SER A 312 -1.38 23.83 27.32
CA SER A 312 -0.57 25.04 27.08
C SER A 312 -0.84 26.23 28.00
N VAL A 313 -1.76 26.14 28.98
CA VAL A 313 -2.07 27.27 29.87
C VAL A 313 -1.11 27.40 31.06
N ASP A 314 -0.23 26.41 31.32
CA ASP A 314 0.76 26.47 32.41
C ASP A 314 2.07 27.23 32.12
N VAL A 315 2.14 28.08 31.08
CA VAL A 315 3.37 28.83 30.71
C VAL A 315 3.27 30.35 30.98
N ALA A 316 2.20 30.84 31.60
CA ALA A 316 2.10 32.27 31.92
C ALA A 316 1.47 32.54 33.30
N VAL A 317 2.21 32.19 34.36
CA VAL A 317 2.19 32.91 35.64
C VAL A 317 3.62 33.18 36.08
#